data_AF-A0A7V2YWG6-F1
#
_entry.id   AF-A0A7V2YWG6-F1
#
_cell.length_a   1.000
_cell.length_b   1.000
_cell.length_c   1.000
_cell.angle_alpha   90.00
_cell.angle_beta   90.00
_cell.angle_gamma   90.00
#
_symmetry.space_group_name_H-M   'P 1'
#
loop_
_entity.id
_entity.type
_entity.pdbx_description
1 polymer ?
#
loop_
_entity_poly.entity_id
_entity_poly.type
_entity_poly.pdbx_seq_one_letter_code
_entity_poly.pdbx_strand_id
1 'polypeptide(L)'
;MIHRNTAAMAIYGLAALGAGLGAGLSASPGAAADHSWQRPHAQVLPQGDLAWQPEPFVFQAGASIRYIDFEGGADANDGLSTATPWKHHPWDPNATVVAAAASGVHTYVFKRGVIYRGQLLPDESGAAGDPIRLTSDPAWGSGEACIYGSEAVTGWTQGPAGIHPDIPQPGSVWRADLNFLPRAVWAVDGAGAITRLNLARETDWTVTAPINDGAWRHVVVEVDRAAGMATFYVDGAAEAMAFSLSGSLSNTADLFVGQGLAGTLDFLRVSRGTLAEARTTIAELREWQFNGPFLRDFKGAAPNGPRRDAGALESEPVPVTLSGFSIE
;
A
#
# COMPACT_ATOMS: atom_id res chain seq x y z
N MET A 1 -49.93 -5.61 -48.23
CA MET A 1 -50.44 -6.47 -47.14
C MET A 1 -49.84 -5.91 -45.84
N ILE A 2 -50.22 -4.71 -45.37
CA ILE A 2 -51.50 -4.26 -44.74
C ILE A 2 -51.62 -4.90 -43.34
N HIS A 3 -51.66 -4.22 -42.18
CA HIS A 3 -52.03 -2.84 -41.71
C HIS A 3 -51.07 -2.48 -40.53
N ARG A 4 -50.53 -1.27 -40.24
CA ARG A 4 -51.02 0.12 -40.07
C ARG A 4 -52.15 0.33 -39.05
N ASN A 5 -51.86 1.02 -37.94
CA ASN A 5 -52.58 2.20 -37.41
C ASN A 5 -51.70 2.88 -36.32
N THR A 6 -51.15 4.10 -36.41
CA THR A 6 -51.67 5.51 -36.48
C THR A 6 -52.58 5.99 -35.35
N ALA A 7 -52.08 6.96 -34.56
CA ALA A 7 -52.63 8.30 -34.27
C ALA A 7 -51.66 8.97 -33.26
N ALA A 8 -50.93 10.07 -33.51
CA ALA A 8 -51.28 11.42 -33.96
C ALA A 8 -52.30 12.14 -33.05
N MET A 9 -51.80 13.04 -32.20
CA MET A 9 -52.55 14.24 -31.80
C MET A 9 -51.56 15.35 -31.41
N ALA A 10 -51.41 16.32 -32.32
CA ALA A 10 -50.83 17.62 -32.02
C ALA A 10 -51.99 18.59 -31.73
N ILE A 11 -51.90 19.37 -30.65
CA ILE A 11 -52.66 20.62 -30.49
C ILE A 11 -51.71 21.73 -30.04
N TYR A 12 -51.93 22.88 -30.67
CA TYR A 12 -51.20 24.12 -30.64
C TYR A 12 -51.21 24.85 -29.29
N GLY A 13 -50.05 25.43 -28.95
CA GLY A 13 -49.86 26.86 -28.64
C GLY A 13 -50.61 27.51 -27.48
N LEU A 14 -49.85 28.00 -26.50
CA LEU A 14 -50.07 29.35 -25.96
C LEU A 14 -48.75 29.94 -25.46
N ALA A 15 -48.35 31.06 -26.07
CA ALA A 15 -47.30 31.92 -25.55
C ALA A 15 -47.87 32.75 -24.38
N ALA A 16 -47.14 32.81 -23.27
CA ALA A 16 -47.32 33.84 -22.26
C ALA A 16 -45.95 34.44 -21.94
N LEU A 17 -45.75 35.68 -22.40
CA LEU A 17 -44.73 36.57 -21.85
C LEU A 17 -45.05 36.84 -20.38
N GLY A 18 -44.08 36.58 -19.51
CA GLY A 18 -44.06 37.08 -18.14
C GLY A 18 -42.68 37.65 -17.84
N ALA A 19 -42.55 38.97 -17.97
CA ALA A 19 -41.42 39.71 -17.43
C ALA A 19 -41.55 39.74 -15.90
N GLY A 20 -40.54 39.23 -15.19
CA GLY A 20 -40.49 39.21 -13.73
C GLY A 20 -39.08 39.51 -13.24
N LEU A 21 -38.98 40.61 -12.49
CA LEU A 21 -37.79 41.27 -11.97
C LEU A 21 -36.79 40.37 -11.21
N GLY A 22 -35.53 40.83 -11.22
CA GLY A 22 -34.36 40.26 -10.60
C GLY A 22 -34.50 39.75 -9.16
N ALA A 23 -33.88 38.60 -8.93
CA ALA A 23 -33.18 38.29 -7.70
C ALA A 23 -31.77 37.86 -8.10
N GLY A 24 -30.76 38.62 -7.69
CA GLY A 24 -29.36 38.28 -7.91
C GLY A 24 -29.06 36.96 -7.22
N LEU A 25 -28.76 35.92 -8.01
CA LEU A 25 -28.08 34.75 -7.49
C LEU A 25 -26.66 35.18 -7.16
N SER A 26 -26.43 35.43 -5.87
CA SER A 26 -25.10 35.48 -5.28
C SER A 26 -24.31 34.28 -5.79
N ALA A 27 -23.17 34.56 -6.42
CA ALA A 27 -22.21 33.53 -6.78
C ALA A 27 -21.88 32.73 -5.52
N SER A 28 -22.18 31.43 -5.54
CA SER A 28 -21.68 30.51 -4.52
C SER A 28 -20.14 30.60 -4.49
N PRO A 29 -19.52 30.55 -3.31
CA PRO A 29 -18.07 30.52 -3.20
C PRO A 29 -17.55 29.27 -3.91
N GLY A 30 -16.40 29.43 -4.58
CA GLY A 30 -15.89 28.54 -5.62
C GLY A 30 -16.03 27.05 -5.32
N ALA A 31 -16.40 26.29 -6.35
CA ALA A 31 -16.19 24.86 -6.37
C ALA A 31 -14.72 24.60 -5.99
N ALA A 32 -14.52 23.84 -4.91
CA ALA A 32 -13.20 23.35 -4.55
C ALA A 32 -12.61 22.65 -5.78
N ALA A 33 -11.38 22.99 -6.14
CA ALA A 33 -10.73 22.38 -7.30
C ALA A 33 -10.74 20.85 -7.13
N ASP A 34 -11.21 20.13 -8.16
CA ASP A 34 -11.18 18.67 -8.16
C ASP A 34 -9.77 18.17 -7.86
N HIS A 35 -9.64 17.32 -6.85
CA HIS A 35 -8.36 16.74 -6.48
C HIS A 35 -7.89 15.79 -7.59
N SER A 36 -6.57 15.71 -7.80
CA SER A 36 -5.97 14.87 -8.85
C SER A 36 -6.36 13.39 -8.75
N TRP A 37 -6.69 12.89 -7.56
CA TRP A 37 -7.15 11.52 -7.30
C TRP A 37 -8.61 11.26 -7.72
N GLN A 38 -9.39 12.29 -8.04
CA GLN A 38 -10.75 12.15 -8.57
C GLN A 38 -10.77 11.98 -10.10
N ARG A 39 -9.63 12.20 -10.76
CA ARG A 39 -9.50 12.00 -12.21
C ARG A 39 -9.03 10.57 -12.49
N PRO A 40 -9.66 9.85 -13.43
CA PRO A 40 -9.18 8.55 -13.84
C PRO A 40 -7.85 8.70 -14.60
N HIS A 41 -6.75 8.20 -14.03
CA HIS A 41 -5.43 8.08 -14.68
C HIS A 41 -5.26 6.73 -15.40
N ALA A 42 -6.37 6.04 -15.63
CA ALA A 42 -6.41 4.78 -16.33
C ALA A 42 -7.64 4.71 -17.24
N GLN A 43 -7.46 4.18 -18.44
CA GLN A 43 -8.52 3.85 -19.36
C GLN A 43 -9.02 2.44 -19.07
N VAL A 44 -10.33 2.27 -18.88
CA VAL A 44 -10.96 0.94 -18.84
C VAL A 44 -11.03 0.40 -20.27
N LEU A 45 -10.36 -0.71 -20.52
CA LEU A 45 -10.38 -1.40 -21.81
C LEU A 45 -11.67 -2.20 -21.98
N PRO A 46 -12.09 -2.51 -23.22
CA PRO A 46 -13.33 -3.25 -23.49
C PRO A 46 -13.44 -4.61 -22.77
N GLN A 47 -12.31 -5.21 -22.39
CA GLN A 47 -12.22 -6.48 -21.68
C GLN A 47 -12.35 -6.34 -20.15
N GLY A 48 -12.41 -5.11 -19.63
CA GLY A 48 -12.45 -4.80 -18.20
C GLY A 48 -11.09 -4.50 -17.57
N ASP A 49 -10.00 -4.63 -18.33
CA ASP A 49 -8.65 -4.28 -17.87
C ASP A 49 -8.45 -2.76 -17.76
N LEU A 50 -7.44 -2.34 -16.99
CA LEU A 50 -7.04 -0.94 -16.87
C LEU A 50 -5.73 -0.69 -17.64
N ALA A 51 -5.75 0.24 -18.58
CA ALA A 51 -4.55 0.76 -19.23
C ALA A 51 -4.11 2.06 -18.55
N TRP A 52 -2.89 2.12 -18.06
CA TRP A 52 -2.30 3.34 -17.48
C TRP A 52 -2.26 4.46 -18.52
N GLN A 53 -2.85 5.62 -18.20
CA GLN A 53 -2.92 6.78 -19.08
C GLN A 53 -2.72 8.07 -18.27
N PRO A 54 -1.48 8.37 -17.83
CA PRO A 54 -1.19 9.57 -17.06
C PRO A 54 -1.27 10.81 -17.97
N GLU A 55 -1.55 11.95 -17.36
CA GLU A 55 -1.31 13.23 -18.03
C GLU A 55 0.18 13.37 -18.38
N PRO A 56 0.54 13.90 -19.56
CA PRO A 56 1.93 14.17 -19.90
C PRO A 56 2.58 15.08 -18.86
N PHE A 57 3.80 14.75 -18.46
CA PHE A 57 4.56 15.59 -17.54
C PHE A 57 4.83 16.97 -18.16
N VAL A 58 4.50 18.03 -17.41
CA VAL A 58 4.78 19.42 -17.77
C VAL A 58 5.62 20.04 -16.69
N PHE A 59 6.80 20.56 -17.05
CA PHE A 59 7.63 21.32 -16.12
C PHE A 59 6.94 22.62 -15.73
N GLN A 60 6.77 22.82 -14.41
CA GLN A 60 6.20 24.03 -13.83
C GLN A 60 7.22 24.70 -12.92
N ALA A 61 7.80 25.80 -13.39
CA ALA A 61 8.72 26.60 -12.60
C ALA A 61 7.97 27.54 -11.63
N GLY A 62 8.44 27.60 -10.39
CA GLY A 62 8.12 28.70 -9.47
C GLY A 62 8.97 29.95 -9.73
N ALA A 63 8.77 30.99 -8.92
CA ALA A 63 9.49 32.26 -9.05
C ALA A 63 11.00 32.16 -8.78
N SER A 64 11.42 31.12 -8.04
CA SER A 64 12.82 30.88 -7.69
C SER A 64 13.18 29.43 -8.01
N ILE A 65 14.23 29.25 -8.82
CA ILE A 65 14.65 27.94 -9.34
C ILE A 65 16.06 27.62 -8.83
N ARG A 66 16.33 26.36 -8.49
CA ARG A 66 17.65 25.83 -8.17
C ARG A 66 17.94 24.57 -8.96
N TYR A 67 19.09 24.51 -9.61
CA TYR A 67 19.50 23.38 -10.44
C TYR A 67 20.44 22.45 -9.67
N ILE A 68 20.19 21.15 -9.74
CA ILE A 68 20.95 20.11 -9.03
C ILE A 68 21.43 19.05 -10.02
N ASP A 69 22.74 18.83 -10.03
CA ASP A 69 23.44 17.78 -10.77
C ASP A 69 24.34 17.03 -9.79
N PHE A 70 23.87 15.88 -9.31
CA PHE A 70 24.58 15.11 -8.29
C PHE A 70 25.95 14.59 -8.75
N GLU A 71 26.14 14.38 -10.05
CA GLU A 71 27.38 13.86 -10.61
C GLU A 71 28.35 14.98 -10.99
N GLY A 72 27.86 16.02 -11.67
CA GLY A 72 28.68 17.09 -12.25
C GLY A 72 28.62 18.44 -11.53
N GLY A 73 27.72 18.60 -10.56
CA GLY A 73 27.53 19.86 -9.83
C GLY A 73 28.56 20.09 -8.73
N ALA A 74 28.52 21.30 -8.15
CA ALA A 74 29.33 21.67 -7.01
C ALA A 74 28.52 22.54 -6.05
N ASP A 75 28.58 22.25 -4.75
CA ASP A 75 27.81 22.97 -3.74
C ASP A 75 28.27 24.42 -3.51
N ALA A 76 29.44 24.79 -4.04
CA ALA A 76 29.91 26.16 -4.05
C ALA A 76 29.30 27.00 -5.21
N ASN A 77 28.63 26.36 -6.17
CA ASN A 77 27.96 27.08 -7.26
C ASN A 77 26.76 27.87 -6.73
N ASP A 78 26.25 28.83 -7.52
CA ASP A 78 25.06 29.60 -7.15
C ASP A 78 23.75 28.81 -7.27
N GLY A 79 23.74 27.71 -8.03
CA GLY A 79 22.57 26.89 -8.29
C GLY A 79 21.53 27.55 -9.19
N LEU A 80 21.82 28.71 -9.79
CA LEU A 80 20.85 29.54 -10.51
C LEU A 80 20.72 29.18 -11.99
N SER A 81 21.60 28.33 -12.52
CA SER A 81 21.58 27.92 -13.92
C SER A 81 21.99 26.46 -14.11
N THR A 82 21.68 25.92 -15.29
CA THR A 82 22.13 24.59 -15.72
C THR A 82 23.65 24.49 -15.90
N ALA A 83 24.36 25.62 -16.00
CA ALA A 83 25.83 25.68 -16.11
C ALA A 83 26.52 25.72 -14.74
N THR A 84 25.80 26.14 -13.69
CA THR A 84 26.29 26.26 -12.31
C THR A 84 25.38 25.51 -11.33
N PRO A 85 25.09 24.21 -11.54
CA PRO A 85 24.20 23.47 -10.65
C PRO A 85 24.90 23.11 -9.33
N TRP A 86 24.13 22.96 -8.27
CA TRP A 86 24.59 22.35 -7.02
C TRP A 86 24.81 20.86 -7.18
N LYS A 87 25.66 20.28 -6.32
CA LYS A 87 25.80 18.83 -6.24
C LYS A 87 24.67 18.24 -5.40
N HIS A 88 24.44 18.84 -4.24
CA HIS A 88 23.46 18.37 -3.27
C HIS A 88 22.28 19.34 -3.16
N HIS A 89 21.12 18.77 -2.85
CA HIS A 89 19.97 19.54 -2.39
C HIS A 89 20.27 20.11 -0.98
N PRO A 90 19.76 21.29 -0.59
CA PRO A 90 20.00 21.86 0.74
C PRO A 90 19.60 20.96 1.91
N TRP A 91 18.51 20.21 1.78
CA TRP A 91 18.07 19.17 2.73
C TRP A 91 18.96 17.93 2.81
N ASP A 92 20.05 17.86 2.04
CA ASP A 92 21.01 16.78 2.14
C ASP A 92 22.05 17.09 3.22
N PRO A 93 22.25 16.21 4.22
CA PRO A 93 23.30 16.39 5.22
C PRO A 93 24.71 16.53 4.65
N ASN A 94 24.95 16.07 3.42
CA ASN A 94 26.24 16.21 2.74
C ASN A 94 26.34 17.50 1.90
N ALA A 95 25.28 18.30 1.81
CA ALA A 95 25.37 19.61 1.19
C ALA A 95 26.36 20.48 1.96
N THR A 96 27.11 21.29 1.22
CA THR A 96 28.10 22.22 1.80
C THR A 96 27.91 23.64 1.27
N VAL A 97 28.67 24.59 1.82
CA VAL A 97 28.85 25.96 1.30
C VAL A 97 27.54 26.65 0.89
N VAL A 98 27.32 26.93 -0.41
CA VAL A 98 26.20 27.72 -0.90
C VAL A 98 24.92 26.89 -0.92
N ALA A 99 25.00 25.62 -1.36
CA ALA A 99 23.87 24.72 -1.37
C ALA A 99 23.31 24.49 0.05
N ALA A 100 24.17 24.23 1.04
CA ALA A 100 23.76 24.01 2.42
C ALA A 100 23.15 25.25 3.10
N ALA A 101 23.57 26.45 2.69
CA ALA A 101 23.07 27.69 3.26
C ALA A 101 21.71 28.12 2.67
N ALA A 102 21.27 27.50 1.58
CA ALA A 102 20.02 27.84 0.94
C ALA A 102 18.82 27.32 1.75
N SER A 103 17.79 28.15 1.86
CA SER A 103 16.52 27.87 2.55
C SER A 103 15.41 28.66 1.87
N GLY A 104 14.17 28.26 2.11
CA GLY A 104 12.96 28.90 1.60
C GLY A 104 12.30 28.16 0.44
N VAL A 105 11.32 28.82 -0.16
CA VAL A 105 10.48 28.21 -1.19
C VAL A 105 11.13 28.29 -2.57
N HIS A 106 11.54 27.14 -3.09
CA HIS A 106 12.19 27.01 -4.38
C HIS A 106 11.60 25.87 -5.22
N THR A 107 11.83 25.96 -6.54
CA THR A 107 11.72 24.84 -7.47
C THR A 107 13.11 24.25 -7.68
N TYR A 108 13.32 23.07 -7.12
CA TYR A 108 14.55 22.29 -7.27
C TYR A 108 14.43 21.39 -8.50
N VAL A 109 15.24 21.68 -9.52
CA VAL A 109 15.29 20.95 -10.78
C VAL A 109 16.45 19.98 -10.71
N PHE A 110 16.14 18.69 -10.68
CA PHE A 110 17.13 17.61 -10.77
C PHE A 110 17.42 17.31 -12.23
N LYS A 111 18.70 17.20 -12.59
CA LYS A 111 19.14 16.91 -13.95
C LYS A 111 18.65 15.53 -14.40
N ARG A 112 18.04 15.46 -15.58
CA ARG A 112 17.61 14.19 -16.18
C ARG A 112 18.81 13.35 -16.60
N GLY A 113 18.72 12.04 -16.39
CA GLY A 113 19.80 11.08 -16.66
C GLY A 113 20.82 10.94 -15.53
N VAL A 114 20.68 11.73 -14.46
CA VAL A 114 21.51 11.65 -13.27
C VAL A 114 20.72 11.02 -12.14
N ILE A 115 21.38 10.12 -11.41
CA ILE A 115 20.81 9.49 -10.21
C ILE A 115 21.27 10.28 -8.99
N TYR A 116 20.34 10.92 -8.30
CA TYR A 116 20.57 11.50 -6.98
C TYR A 116 20.66 10.38 -5.93
N ARG A 117 21.82 10.25 -5.27
CA ARG A 117 22.09 9.21 -4.24
C ARG A 117 22.29 9.78 -2.84
N GLY A 118 21.78 10.98 -2.63
CA GLY A 118 21.82 11.67 -1.35
C GLY A 118 20.63 11.33 -0.45
N GLN A 119 20.55 12.03 0.68
CA GLN A 119 19.41 11.98 1.59
C GLN A 119 18.65 13.30 1.49
N LEU A 120 17.32 13.27 1.58
CA LEU A 120 16.50 14.48 1.65
C LEU A 120 15.79 14.49 2.99
N LEU A 121 16.19 15.40 3.88
CA LEU A 121 15.60 15.63 5.19
C LEU A 121 14.82 16.95 5.19
N PRO A 122 13.58 16.98 4.65
CA PRO A 122 12.80 18.20 4.62
C PRO A 122 12.42 18.67 6.02
N ASP A 123 12.75 19.92 6.34
CA ASP A 123 12.35 20.62 7.56
C ASP A 123 11.56 21.92 7.28
N GLU A 124 11.30 22.20 6.00
CA GLU A 124 10.59 23.38 5.53
C GLU A 124 9.25 23.02 4.87
N SER A 125 8.38 24.01 4.73
CA SER A 125 7.07 23.86 4.08
C SER A 125 6.78 25.03 3.16
N GLY A 126 6.23 24.73 1.98
CA GLY A 126 5.66 25.73 1.10
C GLY A 126 4.28 26.20 1.57
N ALA A 127 3.66 27.08 0.79
CA ALA A 127 2.31 27.57 1.00
C ALA A 127 1.39 27.25 -0.20
N ALA A 128 0.08 27.38 0.00
CA ALA A 128 -0.86 27.32 -1.11
C ALA A 128 -0.53 28.40 -2.16
N GLY A 129 -0.38 28.02 -3.42
CA GLY A 129 0.05 28.90 -4.51
C GLY A 129 1.57 29.08 -4.62
N ASP A 130 2.32 28.83 -3.55
CA ASP A 130 3.79 28.89 -3.52
C ASP A 130 4.39 27.63 -2.87
N PRO A 131 4.27 26.44 -3.51
CA PRO A 131 4.82 25.21 -2.96
C PRO A 131 6.31 25.05 -3.30
N ILE A 132 7.02 24.35 -2.43
CA ILE A 132 8.34 23.79 -2.74
C ILE A 132 8.14 22.67 -3.76
N ARG A 133 8.90 22.71 -4.87
CA ARG A 133 8.77 21.74 -5.96
C ARG A 133 10.08 21.02 -6.15
N LEU A 134 10.04 19.69 -6.13
CA LEU A 134 11.14 18.83 -6.56
C LEU A 134 10.72 18.25 -7.91
N THR A 135 11.43 18.59 -8.98
CA THR A 135 11.01 18.32 -10.35
C THR A 135 12.21 18.10 -11.27
N SER A 136 11.95 17.82 -12.54
CA SER A 136 12.96 17.88 -13.61
C SER A 136 12.49 18.79 -14.74
N ASP A 137 13.44 19.23 -15.58
CA ASP A 137 13.16 19.94 -16.83
C ASP A 137 13.47 19.01 -18.01
N PRO A 138 12.49 18.67 -18.87
CA PRO A 138 12.71 17.86 -20.07
C PRO A 138 13.77 18.41 -21.03
N ALA A 139 14.06 19.71 -20.97
CA ALA A 139 15.10 20.34 -21.78
C ALA A 139 16.52 20.21 -21.19
N TRP A 140 16.67 19.70 -19.96
CA TRP A 140 17.96 19.59 -19.28
C TRP A 140 18.31 18.15 -18.87
N GLY A 141 19.26 17.57 -19.61
CA GLY A 141 19.67 16.17 -19.46
C GLY A 141 18.91 15.24 -20.41
N SER A 142 19.08 13.93 -20.25
CA SER A 142 18.43 12.90 -21.08
C SER A 142 18.10 11.67 -20.24
N GLY A 143 16.94 11.04 -20.47
CA GLY A 143 16.43 9.98 -19.59
C GLY A 143 15.58 10.52 -18.44
N GLU A 144 15.42 9.79 -17.34
CA GLU A 144 14.65 10.27 -16.17
C GLU A 144 15.55 10.88 -15.11
N ALA A 145 15.02 11.81 -14.31
CA ALA A 145 15.69 12.25 -13.08
C ALA A 145 15.27 11.30 -11.95
N CYS A 146 16.24 10.59 -11.37
CA CYS A 146 15.97 9.51 -10.43
C CYS A 146 16.58 9.80 -9.06
N ILE A 147 15.84 9.51 -7.98
CA ILE A 147 16.36 9.53 -6.61
C ILE A 147 16.40 8.08 -6.13
N TYR A 148 17.60 7.52 -5.96
CA TYR A 148 17.76 6.12 -5.55
C TYR A 148 18.41 6.03 -4.17
N GLY A 149 17.73 5.36 -3.25
CA GLY A 149 18.28 4.92 -1.95
C GLY A 149 19.02 3.59 -2.03
N SER A 150 19.39 3.14 -3.23
CA SER A 150 20.20 1.95 -3.46
C SER A 150 21.59 2.36 -3.91
N GLU A 151 22.56 1.45 -3.80
CA GLU A 151 23.89 1.62 -4.35
C GLU A 151 24.33 0.37 -5.10
N ALA A 152 25.16 0.57 -6.14
CA ALA A 152 25.73 -0.53 -6.87
C ALA A 152 26.89 -1.10 -6.06
N VAL A 153 26.74 -2.33 -5.58
CA VAL A 153 27.82 -3.05 -4.90
C VAL A 153 28.83 -3.50 -5.94
N THR A 154 30.07 -3.03 -5.82
CA THR A 154 31.19 -3.39 -6.69
C THR A 154 32.29 -4.12 -5.91
N GLY A 155 33.37 -4.53 -6.57
CA GLY A 155 34.50 -5.18 -5.89
C GLY A 155 34.22 -6.62 -5.44
N TRP A 156 33.24 -7.28 -6.07
CA TRP A 156 32.93 -8.68 -5.78
C TRP A 156 34.16 -9.56 -6.02
N THR A 157 34.51 -10.35 -5.00
CA THR A 157 35.55 -11.37 -5.08
C THR A 157 34.92 -12.73 -4.83
N GLN A 158 35.28 -13.71 -5.67
CA GLN A 158 34.92 -15.10 -5.40
C GLN A 158 35.64 -15.50 -4.10
N GLY A 159 34.91 -16.11 -3.17
CA GLY A 159 35.46 -16.47 -1.90
C GLY A 159 36.62 -17.45 -2.06
N PRO A 160 37.77 -17.28 -1.36
CA PRO A 160 38.76 -18.34 -1.31
C PRO A 160 38.12 -19.60 -0.71
N ALA A 161 38.64 -20.77 -1.10
CA ALA A 161 38.33 -22.00 -0.39
C ALA A 161 38.54 -21.78 1.13
N GLY A 162 37.47 -21.93 1.93
CA GLY A 162 37.56 -21.89 3.40
C GLY A 162 37.31 -20.56 4.12
N ILE A 163 36.54 -19.61 3.56
CA ILE A 163 36.14 -18.37 4.31
C ILE A 163 35.49 -18.68 5.66
N HIS A 164 34.70 -19.73 5.73
CA HIS A 164 34.15 -20.25 6.98
C HIS A 164 34.02 -21.77 6.84
N PRO A 165 34.38 -22.57 7.87
CA PRO A 165 34.27 -24.03 7.82
C PRO A 165 32.84 -24.51 7.51
N ASP A 166 31.83 -23.69 7.84
CA ASP A 166 30.43 -24.03 7.64
C ASP A 166 29.86 -23.66 6.25
N ILE A 167 30.67 -23.10 5.34
CA ILE A 167 30.24 -22.85 3.96
C ILE A 167 30.51 -24.13 3.15
N PRO A 168 29.48 -24.89 2.75
CA PRO A 168 29.66 -26.21 2.14
C PRO A 168 30.30 -26.16 0.73
N GLN A 169 30.18 -25.02 0.04
CA GLN A 169 30.75 -24.82 -1.30
C GLN A 169 31.38 -23.42 -1.41
N PRO A 170 32.58 -23.20 -0.86
CA PRO A 170 33.18 -21.86 -0.81
C PRO A 170 33.48 -21.28 -2.21
N GLY A 171 33.73 -22.13 -3.20
CA GLY A 171 33.88 -21.71 -4.61
C GLY A 171 32.58 -21.23 -5.27
N SER A 172 31.41 -21.46 -4.66
CA SER A 172 30.11 -21.00 -5.14
C SER A 172 29.67 -19.68 -4.49
N VAL A 173 30.52 -19.08 -3.65
CA VAL A 173 30.21 -17.87 -2.88
C VAL A 173 31.00 -16.69 -3.41
N TRP A 174 30.33 -15.56 -3.57
CA TRP A 174 30.93 -14.26 -3.87
C TRP A 174 30.74 -13.33 -2.68
N ARG A 175 31.71 -12.46 -2.42
CA ARG A 175 31.66 -11.48 -1.33
C ARG A 175 32.07 -10.09 -1.78
N ALA A 176 31.49 -9.10 -1.13
CA ALA A 176 31.91 -7.70 -1.17
C ALA A 176 31.79 -7.15 0.26
N ASP A 177 32.75 -6.34 0.67
CA ASP A 177 32.71 -5.67 1.97
C ASP A 177 31.83 -4.42 1.86
N LEU A 178 30.87 -4.27 2.78
CA LEU A 178 29.96 -3.14 2.85
C LEU A 178 30.16 -2.40 4.19
N ASN A 179 30.09 -1.08 4.17
CA ASN A 179 30.11 -0.24 5.37
C ASN A 179 28.70 0.04 5.93
N PHE A 180 27.67 -0.65 5.43
CA PHE A 180 26.29 -0.62 5.91
C PHE A 180 25.66 -2.01 5.80
N LEU A 181 24.46 -2.16 6.40
CA LEU A 181 23.69 -3.40 6.37
C LEU A 181 22.50 -3.26 5.39
N PRO A 182 22.55 -3.86 4.19
CA PRO A 182 21.44 -3.80 3.24
C PRO A 182 20.22 -4.53 3.79
N ARG A 183 19.02 -3.96 3.58
CA ARG A 183 17.74 -4.61 3.92
C ARG A 183 17.19 -5.49 2.80
N ALA A 184 17.63 -5.23 1.57
CA ALA A 184 17.32 -6.02 0.41
C ALA A 184 18.46 -5.86 -0.60
N VAL A 185 18.67 -6.89 -1.40
CA VAL A 185 19.71 -6.93 -2.43
C VAL A 185 19.06 -7.38 -3.73
N TRP A 186 19.44 -6.75 -4.83
CA TRP A 186 19.00 -7.13 -6.17
C TRP A 186 20.22 -7.36 -7.05
N ALA A 187 20.18 -8.43 -7.84
CA ALA A 187 21.12 -8.67 -8.92
C ALA A 187 20.57 -8.05 -10.20
N VAL A 188 21.44 -7.36 -10.94
CA VAL A 188 21.17 -6.87 -12.28
C VAL A 188 22.06 -7.66 -13.23
N ASP A 189 21.48 -8.36 -14.20
CA ASP A 189 22.25 -9.12 -15.18
C ASP A 189 22.76 -8.24 -16.34
N GLY A 190 23.53 -8.83 -17.26
CA GLY A 190 24.10 -8.11 -18.40
C GLY A 190 23.07 -7.60 -19.42
N ALA A 191 21.82 -8.07 -19.36
CA ALA A 191 20.70 -7.59 -20.17
C ALA A 191 19.87 -6.51 -19.43
N GLY A 192 20.19 -6.24 -18.16
CA GLY A 192 19.47 -5.29 -17.32
C GLY A 192 18.29 -5.91 -16.56
N ALA A 193 18.11 -7.23 -16.59
CA ALA A 193 17.06 -7.88 -15.81
C ALA A 193 17.39 -7.80 -14.32
N ILE A 194 16.39 -7.39 -13.52
CA ILE A 194 16.54 -7.18 -12.08
C ILE A 194 15.90 -8.34 -11.34
N THR A 195 16.68 -9.04 -10.53
CA THR A 195 16.22 -10.16 -9.69
C THR A 195 16.50 -9.83 -8.22
N ARG A 196 15.48 -9.86 -7.36
CA ARG A 196 15.69 -9.76 -5.91
C ARG A 196 16.43 -11.01 -5.42
N LEU A 197 17.53 -10.82 -4.70
CA LEU A 197 18.25 -11.91 -4.06
C LEU A 197 17.62 -12.20 -2.69
N ASN A 198 17.41 -13.49 -2.41
CA ASN A 198 16.97 -13.92 -1.09
C ASN A 198 18.11 -13.69 -0.10
N LEU A 199 17.82 -13.00 1.00
CA LEU A 199 18.77 -12.88 2.10
C LEU A 199 18.78 -14.21 2.87
N ALA A 200 19.91 -14.63 3.45
CA ALA A 200 20.04 -15.91 4.17
C ALA A 200 19.09 -16.10 5.38
N ARG A 201 18.23 -15.12 5.68
CA ARG A 201 17.16 -15.19 6.68
C ARG A 201 15.79 -15.51 6.06
N GLU A 202 15.71 -15.52 4.73
CA GLU A 202 14.59 -15.98 3.94
C GLU A 202 14.90 -17.44 3.58
N THR A 203 14.17 -18.36 4.17
CA THR A 203 14.33 -19.81 3.99
C THR A 203 14.14 -20.19 2.52
N ASP A 204 14.89 -21.20 2.06
CA ASP A 204 14.90 -21.73 0.69
C ASP A 204 13.68 -22.60 0.34
N TRP A 205 12.56 -22.40 1.04
CA TRP A 205 11.36 -23.18 0.85
C TRP A 205 10.59 -22.70 -0.37
N THR A 206 10.12 -23.66 -1.17
CA THR A 206 9.14 -23.37 -2.21
C THR A 206 7.79 -23.16 -1.55
N VAL A 207 7.18 -21.99 -1.72
CA VAL A 207 5.81 -21.74 -1.29
C VAL A 207 4.88 -22.52 -2.21
N THR A 208 4.31 -23.61 -1.70
CA THR A 208 3.40 -24.49 -2.46
C THR A 208 1.93 -24.11 -2.30
N ALA A 209 1.58 -23.39 -1.23
CA ALA A 209 0.23 -22.92 -0.94
C ALA A 209 0.29 -21.51 -0.30
N PRO A 210 0.24 -20.43 -1.10
CA PRO A 210 0.28 -19.08 -0.55
C PRO A 210 -0.98 -18.78 0.26
N ILE A 211 -0.80 -18.27 1.48
CA ILE A 211 -1.92 -17.77 2.32
C ILE A 211 -2.27 -16.31 2.02
N ASN A 212 -1.39 -15.59 1.31
CA ASN A 212 -1.54 -14.19 0.90
C ASN A 212 -2.14 -14.08 -0.51
N ASP A 213 -3.18 -14.86 -0.79
CA ASP A 213 -3.80 -14.98 -2.11
C ASP A 213 -4.98 -14.01 -2.34
N GLY A 214 -5.10 -12.99 -1.48
CA GLY A 214 -6.15 -11.98 -1.54
C GLY A 214 -7.48 -12.39 -0.89
N ALA A 215 -7.61 -13.63 -0.42
CA ALA A 215 -8.78 -14.08 0.34
C ALA A 215 -8.59 -13.89 1.85
N TRP A 216 -9.70 -13.76 2.59
CA TRP A 216 -9.67 -13.85 4.05
C TRP A 216 -9.33 -15.28 4.47
N ARG A 217 -8.33 -15.43 5.34
CA ARG A 217 -7.88 -16.72 5.88
C ARG A 217 -8.03 -16.75 7.38
N HIS A 218 -8.57 -17.85 7.91
CA HIS A 218 -8.59 -18.09 9.36
C HIS A 218 -7.34 -18.88 9.77
N VAL A 219 -6.44 -18.24 10.50
CA VAL A 219 -5.16 -18.84 10.92
C VAL A 219 -5.12 -19.01 12.44
N VAL A 220 -4.80 -20.22 12.89
CA VAL A 220 -4.51 -20.52 14.30
C VAL A 220 -3.19 -21.26 14.37
N VAL A 221 -2.34 -20.89 15.34
CA VAL A 221 -1.11 -21.62 15.63
C VAL A 221 -1.18 -22.08 17.07
N GLU A 222 -1.08 -23.40 17.27
CA GLU A 222 -0.98 -24.01 18.58
C GLU A 222 0.45 -24.50 18.80
N VAL A 223 1.03 -24.19 19.95
CA VAL A 223 2.35 -24.68 20.35
C VAL A 223 2.19 -25.49 21.64
N ASP A 224 2.20 -26.81 21.53
CA ASP A 224 2.20 -27.73 22.65
C ASP A 224 3.66 -28.12 22.99
N ARG A 225 4.21 -27.47 24.03
CA ARG A 225 5.56 -27.76 24.49
C ARG A 225 5.69 -29.12 25.18
N ALA A 226 4.63 -29.63 25.80
CA ALA A 226 4.66 -30.92 26.47
C ALA A 226 4.72 -32.06 25.45
N ALA A 227 3.99 -31.91 24.34
CA ALA A 227 4.04 -32.83 23.20
C ALA A 227 5.25 -32.58 22.27
N GLY A 228 5.89 -31.41 22.36
CA GLY A 228 6.95 -31.01 21.42
C GLY A 228 6.43 -30.81 20.00
N MET A 229 5.23 -30.23 19.87
CA MET A 229 4.50 -30.11 18.60
C MET A 229 3.96 -28.70 18.40
N ALA A 230 4.19 -28.14 17.22
CA ALA A 230 3.52 -26.92 16.76
C ALA A 230 2.55 -27.32 15.65
N THR A 231 1.28 -26.92 15.76
CA THR A 231 0.26 -27.18 14.75
C THR A 231 -0.24 -25.86 14.19
N PHE A 232 -0.12 -25.70 12.88
CA PHE A 232 -0.67 -24.59 12.12
C PHE A 232 -2.01 -25.02 11.55
N TYR A 233 -3.05 -24.22 11.77
CA TYR A 233 -4.36 -24.43 11.19
C TYR A 233 -4.67 -23.29 10.22
N VAL A 234 -4.89 -23.62 8.95
CA VAL A 234 -5.36 -22.67 7.93
C VAL A 234 -6.74 -23.13 7.48
N ASP A 235 -7.75 -22.30 7.72
CA ASP A 235 -9.14 -22.62 7.43
C ASP A 235 -9.61 -23.96 8.03
N GLY A 236 -9.02 -24.33 9.17
CA GLY A 236 -9.32 -25.55 9.92
C GLY A 236 -8.52 -26.78 9.47
N ALA A 237 -7.85 -26.74 8.33
CA ALA A 237 -6.90 -27.77 7.91
C ALA A 237 -5.61 -27.65 8.74
N ALA A 238 -5.09 -28.77 9.23
CA ALA A 238 -3.96 -28.81 10.16
C ALA A 238 -2.67 -29.28 9.47
N GLU A 239 -1.57 -28.59 9.77
CA GLU A 239 -0.21 -29.01 9.46
C GLU A 239 0.63 -28.97 10.74
N ALA A 240 1.18 -30.12 11.12
CA ALA A 240 1.90 -30.30 12.37
C ALA A 240 3.41 -30.44 12.14
N MET A 241 4.19 -29.81 13.00
CA MET A 241 5.64 -29.83 12.99
C MET A 241 6.17 -30.19 14.39
N ALA A 242 6.92 -31.28 14.47
CA ALA A 242 7.62 -31.65 15.70
C ALA A 242 8.80 -30.69 15.94
N PHE A 243 9.02 -30.33 17.19
CA PHE A 243 10.16 -29.50 17.60
C PHE A 243 10.73 -29.97 18.92
N SER A 244 11.97 -29.56 19.19
CA SER A 244 12.59 -29.63 20.51
C SER A 244 12.96 -28.22 20.94
N LEU A 245 12.38 -27.75 22.04
CA LEU A 245 12.72 -26.48 22.66
C LEU A 245 13.22 -26.76 24.07
N SER A 246 14.38 -26.20 24.43
CA SER A 246 14.87 -26.18 25.81
C SER A 246 14.77 -24.75 26.38
N GLY A 247 14.46 -24.65 27.67
CA GLY A 247 14.38 -23.37 28.37
C GLY A 247 13.09 -22.57 28.14
N SER A 248 13.14 -21.30 28.51
CA SER A 248 12.01 -20.36 28.41
C SER A 248 12.22 -19.35 27.29
N LEU A 249 11.16 -19.07 26.51
CA LEU A 249 11.15 -17.97 25.53
C LEU A 249 10.64 -16.64 26.12
N SER A 250 10.43 -16.58 27.44
CA SER A 250 10.00 -15.36 28.12
C SER A 250 11.00 -14.23 27.86
N ASN A 251 10.48 -13.10 27.41
CA ASN A 251 11.23 -11.88 27.19
C ASN A 251 10.31 -10.68 27.47
N THR A 252 10.90 -9.50 27.63
CA THR A 252 10.17 -8.24 27.87
C THR A 252 10.06 -7.38 26.62
N ALA A 253 10.29 -7.94 25.43
CA ALA A 253 10.20 -7.18 24.19
C ALA A 253 8.73 -6.90 23.85
N ASP A 254 8.51 -5.84 23.08
CA ASP A 254 7.17 -5.51 22.57
C ASP A 254 6.67 -6.57 21.60
N LEU A 255 5.37 -6.88 21.67
CA LEU A 255 4.69 -7.69 20.66
C LEU A 255 4.24 -6.79 19.50
N PHE A 256 4.93 -6.86 18.37
CA PHE A 256 4.52 -6.17 17.15
C PHE A 256 3.53 -7.03 16.36
N VAL A 257 2.39 -6.45 16.00
CA VAL A 257 1.33 -7.11 15.20
C VAL A 257 1.25 -6.44 13.83
N GLY A 258 1.30 -7.23 12.75
CA GLY A 258 1.16 -6.73 11.38
C GLY A 258 2.41 -6.07 10.79
N GLN A 259 3.54 -6.03 11.51
CA GLN A 259 4.78 -5.47 10.98
C GLN A 259 5.27 -6.30 9.79
N GLY A 260 5.31 -5.70 8.60
CA GLY A 260 5.69 -6.37 7.35
C GLY A 260 4.57 -7.20 6.72
N LEU A 261 3.34 -7.15 7.24
CA LEU A 261 2.19 -7.81 6.63
C LEU A 261 1.68 -7.00 5.43
N ALA A 262 1.64 -7.62 4.25
CA ALA A 262 0.94 -7.10 3.08
C ALA A 262 -0.52 -7.61 3.08
N GLY A 263 -1.37 -7.02 3.94
CA GLY A 263 -2.75 -7.45 4.11
C GLY A 263 -3.46 -6.76 5.29
N THR A 264 -4.64 -7.26 5.64
CA THR A 264 -5.45 -6.75 6.75
C THR A 264 -5.67 -7.84 7.80
N LEU A 265 -5.75 -7.43 9.07
CA LEU A 265 -6.14 -8.28 10.19
C LEU A 265 -7.45 -7.76 10.76
N ASP A 266 -8.40 -8.66 11.01
CA ASP A 266 -9.69 -8.32 11.62
C ASP A 266 -9.71 -8.66 13.12
N PHE A 267 -9.26 -9.87 13.48
CA PHE A 267 -9.26 -10.36 14.86
C PHE A 267 -7.94 -11.06 15.21
N LEU A 268 -7.37 -10.71 16.38
CA LEU A 268 -6.20 -11.38 16.95
C LEU A 268 -6.48 -11.78 18.40
N ARG A 269 -6.14 -13.02 18.73
CA ARG A 269 -6.14 -13.53 20.10
C ARG A 269 -4.83 -14.27 20.38
N VAL A 270 -4.26 -14.01 21.55
CA VAL A 270 -3.13 -14.77 22.09
C VAL A 270 -3.59 -15.47 23.36
N SER A 271 -3.36 -16.78 23.45
CA SER A 271 -3.74 -17.61 24.59
C SER A 271 -2.51 -18.33 25.16
N ARG A 272 -2.54 -18.65 26.45
CA ARG A 272 -1.43 -19.31 27.17
C ARG A 272 -1.58 -20.83 27.27
N GLY A 273 -2.54 -21.42 26.55
CA GLY A 273 -2.83 -22.85 26.60
C GLY A 273 -3.32 -23.38 25.26
N THR A 274 -3.40 -24.70 25.17
CA THR A 274 -3.82 -25.44 23.98
C THR A 274 -5.35 -25.44 23.82
N LEU A 275 -5.85 -25.79 22.63
CA LEU A 275 -7.25 -26.07 22.35
C LEU A 275 -7.77 -27.17 23.27
N ALA A 276 -6.97 -28.20 23.53
CA ALA A 276 -7.30 -29.28 24.46
C ALA A 276 -7.48 -28.77 25.91
N GLU A 277 -6.58 -27.91 26.39
CA GLU A 277 -6.69 -27.28 27.71
C GLU A 277 -7.92 -26.35 27.79
N ALA A 278 -8.24 -25.67 26.69
CA ALA A 278 -9.46 -24.88 26.54
C ALA A 278 -10.72 -25.72 26.35
N ARG A 279 -10.61 -27.05 26.29
CA ARG A 279 -11.70 -28.01 26.05
C ARG A 279 -12.49 -27.71 24.79
N THR A 280 -11.78 -27.34 23.72
CA THR A 280 -12.38 -27.06 22.42
C THR A 280 -11.59 -27.73 21.29
N THR A 281 -12.07 -27.61 20.06
CA THR A 281 -11.39 -28.10 18.85
C THR A 281 -11.29 -26.97 17.83
N ILE A 282 -10.40 -27.10 16.84
CA ILE A 282 -10.32 -26.12 15.75
C ILE A 282 -11.65 -26.01 14.98
N ALA A 283 -12.37 -27.13 14.82
CA ALA A 283 -13.66 -27.16 14.15
C ALA A 283 -14.71 -26.37 14.95
N GLU A 284 -14.80 -26.63 16.25
CA GLU A 284 -15.72 -25.91 17.14
C GLU A 284 -15.38 -24.42 17.23
N LEU A 285 -14.10 -24.07 17.34
CA LEU A 285 -13.65 -22.68 17.37
C LEU A 285 -14.02 -21.92 16.08
N ARG A 286 -13.83 -22.54 14.91
CA ARG A 286 -14.23 -21.93 13.62
C ARG A 286 -15.74 -21.80 13.51
N GLU A 287 -16.49 -22.80 13.95
CA GLU A 287 -17.95 -22.73 13.96
C GLU A 287 -18.44 -21.57 14.84
N TRP A 288 -17.85 -21.41 16.03
CA TRP A 288 -18.10 -20.24 16.88
C TRP A 288 -17.72 -18.92 16.22
N GLN A 289 -16.60 -18.85 15.48
CA GLN A 289 -16.15 -17.63 14.83
C GLN A 289 -17.02 -17.22 13.63
N PHE A 290 -17.61 -18.16 12.88
CA PHE A 290 -18.31 -17.83 11.63
C PHE A 290 -19.82 -18.07 11.68
N ASN A 291 -20.29 -18.82 12.69
CA ASN A 291 -21.70 -19.14 12.89
C ASN A 291 -22.13 -19.00 14.37
N GLY A 292 -21.29 -18.39 15.22
CA GLY A 292 -21.57 -18.26 16.64
C GLY A 292 -22.65 -17.23 16.99
N PRO A 293 -22.92 -17.06 18.29
CA PRO A 293 -24.08 -16.33 18.81
C PRO A 293 -24.09 -14.82 18.52
N PHE A 294 -22.98 -14.27 18.00
CA PHE A 294 -22.90 -12.88 17.55
C PHE A 294 -23.41 -12.68 16.12
N LEU A 295 -23.41 -13.75 15.30
CA LEU A 295 -23.96 -13.76 13.94
C LEU A 295 -25.32 -14.44 13.89
N ARG A 296 -25.52 -15.48 14.70
CA ARG A 296 -26.77 -16.25 14.79
C ARG A 296 -27.29 -16.29 16.21
N ASP A 297 -28.54 -16.69 16.43
CA ASP A 297 -29.02 -17.00 17.77
C ASP A 297 -28.62 -18.42 18.20
N PHE A 298 -29.04 -18.84 19.39
CA PHE A 298 -28.70 -20.16 19.92
C PHE A 298 -29.43 -21.32 19.22
N LYS A 299 -30.39 -21.03 18.30
CA LYS A 299 -30.99 -22.00 17.37
C LYS A 299 -30.36 -21.96 15.97
N GLY A 300 -29.39 -21.07 15.74
CA GLY A 300 -28.76 -20.86 14.43
C GLY A 300 -29.51 -19.88 13.51
N ALA A 301 -30.58 -19.23 13.99
CA ALA A 301 -31.34 -18.25 13.23
C ALA A 301 -30.52 -16.96 13.05
N ALA A 302 -30.60 -16.36 11.86
CA ALA A 302 -30.01 -15.05 11.61
C ALA A 302 -30.92 -13.94 12.17
N PRO A 303 -30.37 -12.78 12.57
CA PRO A 303 -31.14 -11.63 13.01
C PRO A 303 -32.21 -11.23 12.00
N ASN A 304 -33.41 -10.95 12.48
CA ASN A 304 -34.52 -10.52 11.65
C ASN A 304 -34.77 -9.01 11.83
N GLY A 305 -34.53 -8.23 10.77
CA GLY A 305 -34.72 -6.77 10.79
C GLY A 305 -33.43 -5.96 11.07
N PRO A 306 -33.55 -4.65 11.35
CA PRO A 306 -32.41 -3.73 11.42
C PRO A 306 -31.57 -3.87 12.70
N ARG A 307 -32.03 -4.63 13.70
CA ARG A 307 -31.36 -4.86 14.99
C ARG A 307 -31.66 -6.28 15.46
N ARG A 308 -30.78 -6.81 16.32
CA ARG A 308 -30.99 -8.09 17.00
C ARG A 308 -32.03 -7.96 18.10
N ASP A 309 -32.79 -9.03 18.30
CA ASP A 309 -33.64 -9.13 19.47
C ASP A 309 -32.81 -9.22 20.76
N ALA A 310 -33.36 -8.69 21.85
CA ALA A 310 -32.72 -8.75 23.14
C ALA A 310 -32.82 -10.18 23.70
N GLY A 311 -31.70 -10.90 23.76
CA GLY A 311 -31.63 -12.23 24.35
C GLY A 311 -30.81 -13.21 23.52
N ALA A 312 -30.95 -14.51 23.85
CA ALA A 312 -30.23 -15.60 23.19
C ALA A 312 -30.96 -16.17 21.95
N LEU A 313 -32.21 -15.75 21.70
CA LEU A 313 -33.09 -16.27 20.65
C LEU A 313 -33.71 -15.12 19.88
N GLU A 314 -33.75 -15.20 18.55
CA GLU A 314 -34.55 -14.27 17.74
C GLU A 314 -36.04 -14.64 17.86
N SER A 315 -36.88 -13.62 17.92
CA SER A 315 -38.32 -13.76 17.88
C SER A 315 -38.77 -14.23 16.49
N GLU A 316 -39.68 -15.20 16.47
CA GLU A 316 -40.27 -15.60 15.20
C GLU A 316 -41.23 -14.51 14.71
N PRO A 317 -41.25 -14.22 13.40
CA PRO A 317 -42.18 -13.24 12.86
C PRO A 317 -43.61 -13.70 13.15
N VAL A 318 -44.29 -12.98 14.05
CA VAL A 318 -45.71 -13.23 14.34
C VAL A 318 -46.49 -12.90 13.06
N PRO A 319 -47.18 -13.87 12.43
CA PRO A 319 -47.99 -13.58 11.26
C PRO A 319 -49.15 -12.68 11.71
N VAL A 320 -49.12 -11.40 11.33
CA VAL A 320 -50.26 -10.53 11.52
C VAL A 320 -51.34 -10.96 10.53
N THR A 321 -52.23 -11.85 10.95
CA THR A 321 -53.50 -12.06 10.26
C THR A 321 -54.46 -10.97 10.74
N LEU A 322 -54.56 -9.88 9.98
CA LEU A 322 -55.67 -8.94 10.11
C LEU A 322 -56.96 -9.65 9.69
N SER A 323 -57.58 -10.37 10.62
CA SER A 323 -58.95 -10.83 10.45
C SER A 323 -59.90 -9.77 10.99
N GLY A 324 -60.58 -9.09 10.05
CA GLY A 324 -61.89 -8.47 10.25
C GLY A 324 -62.00 -7.36 11.29
N PHE A 325 -61.75 -6.11 10.87
CA PHE A 325 -62.55 -4.99 11.33
C PHE A 325 -63.05 -4.21 10.11
N SER A 326 -64.27 -4.53 9.68
CA SER A 326 -65.06 -3.68 8.80
C SER A 326 -65.77 -2.66 9.69
N ILE A 327 -65.54 -1.38 9.45
CA ILE A 327 -66.34 -0.31 10.04
C ILE A 327 -67.46 -0.03 9.02
N GLU A 328 -68.70 -0.35 9.38
CA GLU A 328 -69.89 0.32 8.84
C GLU A 328 -70.14 1.63 9.59
#